data_AF-A0A9E0Q4S0-F1
#
_entry.id   AF-A0A9E0Q4S0-F1
#
_cell.length_a   1.000
_cell.length_b   1.000
_cell.length_c   1.000
_cell.angle_alpha   90.00
_cell.angle_beta   90.00
_cell.angle_gamma   90.00
#
_symmetry.space_group_name_H-M   'P 1'
#
loop_
_entity.id
_entity.type
_entity.pdbx_description
1 polymer ?
#
loop_
_entity_poly.entity_id
_entity_poly.type
_entity_poly.pdbx_seq_one_letter_code
_entity_poly.pdbx_strand_id
1 'polypeptide(L)'
;MKQLIAILALGLLVLGFGGAAQAQDFPGTKILFETGKAELPVTAADDLKKVADYLAANAAEKVMLEGFVDSTGPADVNKELAKQRAFAVRDALKVAGVAEDRIVLQKPEDITAGDGEQARKVEVLRFAQAAAAPAEAASAPEAAPAAAPVPDKGDVSWMLLSTLLVIMMAIPGLALFYGGLVRSKNMLSVLMQVFVTFSMIVVLWVVYGYSLAFTEGNAFIGGFDRLFLNGVFDPAAGTFAMAATFSKGVVIPEIIFVAFQATFAAITCGLIVGAFAERIKFSAVLMFMAIWFTFSYAPIAHMVWYWMGPDAYTAASVVDEMNAKAGLIWQWGALDFAGGTVVHINAAVAGLVGAYVIGKRVGYGKESMAPHNLTLTMVGASLLWVGWFGFNAGSALEAGNSAALAFMNTFSATAAAVLAWCAGEALMKGKASMLGAASGAVAGLVAITPAAGNVGIVGALVIGGVAGIACLWGVNGLKKMLGADDSLDVFGVHGVGGIVGALLTGVFNTQALGGPGLVTDWVTATVGSNAIGAQVWIQLKAVLLTIVWSGVVSFIAYKVVDLTIGLRVPEDEEREGLDITSHGETAYGK
;
A
#
# COMPACT_ATOMS: atom_id res chain seq x y z
N MET A 1 -29.46 -57.72 12.09
CA MET A 1 -28.11 -57.87 12.69
C MET A 1 -27.52 -56.56 13.27
N LYS A 2 -28.30 -55.47 13.33
CA LYS A 2 -27.98 -54.25 14.11
C LYS A 2 -28.69 -54.23 15.48
N GLN A 3 -28.98 -55.41 16.03
CA GLN A 3 -29.52 -55.64 17.37
C GLN A 3 -28.71 -56.71 18.12
N LEU A 4 -27.46 -56.97 17.72
CA LEU A 4 -26.62 -58.05 18.29
C LEU A 4 -25.22 -57.60 18.72
N ILE A 5 -25.01 -56.30 18.97
CA ILE A 5 -23.73 -55.76 19.52
C ILE A 5 -24.04 -54.66 20.55
N ALA A 6 -25.00 -54.93 21.44
CA ALA A 6 -25.26 -54.13 22.64
C ALA A 6 -25.11 -54.96 23.93
N ILE A 7 -24.62 -56.20 23.79
CA ILE A 7 -24.37 -57.14 24.89
C ILE A 7 -22.93 -57.62 24.70
N LEU A 8 -21.97 -56.89 25.27
CA LEU A 8 -20.60 -57.32 25.65
C LEU A 8 -19.69 -56.09 25.79
N ALA A 9 -19.78 -55.40 26.95
CA ALA A 9 -18.66 -54.71 27.60
C ALA A 9 -19.15 -53.97 28.85
N LEU A 10 -19.73 -54.71 29.81
CA LEU A 10 -19.80 -54.28 31.19
C LEU A 10 -18.92 -55.25 31.98
N GLY A 11 -17.70 -54.84 32.30
CA GLY A 11 -16.75 -55.67 33.03
C GLY A 11 -15.53 -54.89 33.48
N LEU A 12 -15.40 -54.76 34.81
CA LEU A 12 -14.22 -54.35 35.58
C LEU A 12 -13.82 -52.86 35.43
N LEU A 13 -13.47 -52.07 36.45
CA LEU A 13 -13.15 -52.33 37.85
C LEU A 13 -13.21 -50.95 38.57
N VAL A 14 -13.88 -50.87 39.71
CA VAL A 14 -13.67 -49.80 40.70
C VAL A 14 -12.61 -50.30 41.68
N LEU A 15 -11.46 -49.62 41.79
CA LEU A 15 -10.54 -49.53 42.96
C LEU A 15 -9.48 -48.47 42.58
N GLY A 16 -9.21 -47.39 43.30
CA GLY A 16 -9.73 -46.93 44.58
C GLY A 16 -9.48 -45.43 44.76
N PHE A 17 -10.33 -44.84 45.60
CA PHE A 17 -10.22 -43.49 46.13
C PHE A 17 -9.04 -43.38 47.08
N GLY A 18 -8.32 -42.26 47.00
CA GLY A 18 -7.50 -41.72 48.07
C GLY A 18 -7.75 -40.21 48.18
N GLY A 19 -8.77 -39.84 48.95
CA GLY A 19 -8.95 -38.49 49.51
C GLY A 19 -9.57 -37.42 48.58
N ALA A 20 -10.89 -37.42 48.44
CA ALA A 20 -11.62 -36.21 48.04
C ALA A 20 -12.43 -35.72 49.24
N ALA A 21 -12.20 -34.46 49.63
CA ALA A 21 -13.12 -33.73 50.50
C ALA A 21 -14.53 -33.83 49.92
N GLN A 22 -15.53 -34.13 50.76
CA GLN A 22 -16.93 -34.10 50.34
C GLN A 22 -17.22 -32.75 49.69
N ALA A 23 -17.57 -32.75 48.40
CA ALA A 23 -18.08 -31.56 47.74
C ALA A 23 -19.35 -31.15 48.48
N GLN A 24 -19.32 -30.01 49.15
CA GLN A 24 -20.51 -29.43 49.75
C GLN A 24 -21.50 -29.14 48.61
N ASP A 25 -22.78 -29.38 48.80
CA ASP A 25 -23.79 -29.01 47.79
C ASP A 25 -23.95 -27.48 47.77
N PHE A 26 -24.01 -26.89 46.58
CA PHE A 26 -24.20 -25.45 46.42
C PHE A 26 -25.60 -25.04 46.91
N PRO A 27 -25.73 -24.07 47.82
CA PRO A 27 -27.01 -23.57 48.30
C PRO A 27 -27.62 -22.65 47.24
N GLY A 28 -28.19 -23.20 46.17
CA GLY A 28 -28.92 -22.43 45.16
C GLY A 28 -29.94 -21.51 45.83
N THR A 29 -29.83 -20.22 45.59
CA THR A 29 -30.60 -19.21 46.34
C THR A 29 -31.46 -18.38 45.39
N LYS A 30 -32.72 -18.13 45.78
CA LYS A 30 -33.65 -17.28 45.04
C LYS A 30 -34.03 -16.10 45.90
N ILE A 31 -33.71 -14.88 45.43
CA ILE A 31 -34.03 -13.64 46.14
C ILE A 31 -35.22 -12.97 45.47
N LEU A 32 -36.35 -12.88 46.19
CA LEU A 32 -37.58 -12.25 45.70
C LEU A 32 -37.65 -10.79 46.13
N PHE A 33 -37.75 -9.88 45.16
CA PHE A 33 -37.87 -8.44 45.40
C PHE A 33 -39.32 -7.98 45.48
N GLU A 34 -39.56 -6.89 46.20
CA GLU A 34 -40.86 -6.21 46.19
C GLU A 34 -41.16 -5.61 44.80
N THR A 35 -42.45 -5.43 44.50
CA THR A 35 -42.89 -4.86 43.21
C THR A 35 -42.34 -3.45 43.02
N GLY A 36 -41.73 -3.19 41.86
CA GLY A 36 -41.20 -1.87 41.51
C GLY A 36 -39.95 -1.45 42.29
N LYS A 37 -39.37 -2.33 43.10
CA LYS A 37 -38.22 -2.04 43.96
C LYS A 37 -37.00 -2.89 43.62
N ALA A 38 -35.83 -2.34 43.92
CA ALA A 38 -34.53 -3.00 43.80
C ALA A 38 -33.77 -3.07 45.14
N GLU A 39 -34.36 -2.60 46.24
CA GLU A 39 -33.75 -2.78 47.55
C GLU A 39 -33.75 -4.27 47.95
N LEU A 40 -32.62 -4.73 48.47
CA LEU A 40 -32.47 -6.10 48.91
C LEU A 40 -33.41 -6.38 50.11
N PRO A 41 -34.23 -7.45 50.08
CA PRO A 41 -35.06 -7.82 51.21
C PRO A 41 -34.22 -8.14 52.46
N VAL A 42 -34.70 -7.76 53.64
CA VAL A 42 -34.02 -8.08 54.92
C VAL A 42 -33.85 -9.59 55.12
N THR A 43 -34.75 -10.40 54.55
CA THR A 43 -34.71 -11.87 54.58
C THR A 43 -33.60 -12.48 53.70
N ALA A 44 -33.01 -11.71 52.78
CA ALA A 44 -31.98 -12.21 51.85
C ALA A 44 -30.59 -12.34 52.49
N ALA A 45 -30.35 -11.68 53.63
CA ALA A 45 -29.03 -11.60 54.24
C ALA A 45 -28.47 -12.98 54.65
N ASP A 46 -29.30 -13.84 55.26
CA ASP A 46 -28.90 -15.17 55.69
C ASP A 46 -28.60 -16.11 54.53
N ASP A 47 -29.36 -16.00 53.43
CA ASP A 47 -29.17 -16.86 52.26
C ASP A 47 -27.94 -16.45 51.44
N LEU A 48 -27.70 -15.15 51.27
CA LEU A 48 -26.47 -14.66 50.63
C LEU A 48 -25.23 -14.95 51.48
N LYS A 49 -25.36 -14.97 52.82
CA LYS A 49 -24.27 -15.41 53.70
C LYS A 49 -23.91 -16.88 53.47
N LYS A 50 -24.90 -17.78 53.30
CA LYS A 50 -24.65 -19.20 52.97
C LYS A 50 -23.91 -19.36 51.65
N VAL A 51 -24.26 -18.57 50.63
CA VAL A 51 -23.54 -18.55 49.35
C VAL A 51 -22.10 -18.06 49.51
N ALA A 52 -21.87 -16.99 50.27
CA ALA A 52 -20.54 -16.46 50.54
C ALA A 52 -19.66 -17.46 51.32
N ASP A 53 -20.21 -18.07 52.38
CA ASP A 53 -19.53 -19.11 53.17
C ASP A 53 -19.16 -20.32 52.29
N TYR A 54 -20.06 -20.74 51.39
CA TYR A 54 -19.78 -21.80 50.41
C TYR A 54 -18.63 -21.42 49.46
N LEU A 55 -18.62 -20.20 48.92
CA LEU A 55 -17.59 -19.75 47.99
C LEU A 55 -16.24 -19.53 48.68
N ALA A 56 -16.24 -19.18 49.96
CA ALA A 56 -15.03 -19.14 50.78
C ALA A 56 -14.43 -20.55 50.96
N ALA A 57 -15.27 -21.58 51.12
CA ALA A 57 -14.83 -22.97 51.21
C ALA A 57 -14.45 -23.59 49.85
N ASN A 58 -14.90 -23.03 48.73
CA ASN A 58 -14.70 -23.58 47.38
C ASN A 58 -14.07 -22.56 46.44
N ALA A 59 -12.75 -22.34 46.54
CA ALA A 59 -12.04 -21.23 45.89
C ALA A 59 -12.11 -21.21 44.34
N ALA A 60 -12.32 -22.36 43.68
CA ALA A 60 -12.39 -22.46 42.22
C ALA A 60 -13.80 -22.20 41.63
N GLU A 61 -14.83 -22.12 42.48
CA GLU A 61 -16.21 -21.98 42.03
C GLU A 61 -16.56 -20.52 41.75
N LYS A 62 -17.44 -20.30 40.78
CA LYS A 62 -18.07 -19.00 40.50
C LYS A 62 -19.58 -19.13 40.66
N VAL A 63 -20.25 -18.00 40.85
CA VAL A 63 -21.71 -17.93 40.82
C VAL A 63 -22.20 -17.07 39.66
N MET A 64 -23.35 -17.44 39.13
CA MET A 64 -24.08 -16.70 38.12
C MET A 64 -25.29 -16.04 38.77
N LEU A 65 -25.50 -14.75 38.47
CA LEU A 65 -26.69 -14.01 38.87
C LEU A 65 -27.58 -13.85 37.64
N GLU A 66 -28.77 -14.42 37.72
CA GLU A 66 -29.79 -14.35 36.69
C GLU A 66 -30.98 -13.55 37.22
N GLY A 67 -31.19 -12.37 36.62
CA GLY A 67 -32.33 -11.51 36.92
C GLY A 67 -33.46 -11.74 35.93
N PHE A 68 -34.69 -11.57 36.38
CA PHE A 68 -35.88 -11.75 35.55
C PHE A 68 -36.62 -10.41 35.36
N VAL A 69 -37.20 -10.22 34.18
CA VAL A 69 -37.91 -8.98 33.82
C VAL A 69 -39.37 -9.07 34.24
N ASP A 70 -39.87 -8.03 34.92
CA ASP A 70 -41.28 -7.91 35.32
C ASP A 70 -42.22 -8.06 34.10
N SER A 71 -43.27 -8.87 34.22
CA SER A 71 -44.21 -9.20 33.13
C SER A 71 -45.28 -8.12 32.86
N THR A 72 -45.31 -7.06 33.68
CA THR A 72 -46.26 -5.94 33.57
C THR A 72 -45.54 -4.61 33.71
N GLY A 73 -45.89 -3.60 32.90
CA GLY A 73 -45.26 -2.27 32.91
C GLY A 73 -44.46 -1.99 31.63
N PRO A 74 -43.82 -0.80 31.51
CA PRO A 74 -43.01 -0.46 30.34
C PRO A 74 -41.77 -1.35 30.22
N ALA A 75 -41.54 -1.96 29.06
CA ALA A 75 -40.50 -2.97 28.85
C ALA A 75 -39.08 -2.45 29.18
N ASP A 76 -38.75 -1.22 28.80
CA ASP A 76 -37.43 -0.63 29.07
C ASP A 76 -37.19 -0.37 30.57
N VAL A 77 -38.24 0.01 31.30
CA VAL A 77 -38.21 0.22 32.75
C VAL A 77 -38.01 -1.11 33.47
N ASN A 78 -38.72 -2.16 33.05
CA ASN A 78 -38.63 -3.48 33.68
C ASN A 78 -37.26 -4.14 33.45
N LYS A 79 -36.66 -3.93 32.27
CA LYS A 79 -35.29 -4.40 31.98
C LYS A 79 -34.25 -3.70 32.85
N GLU A 80 -34.38 -2.39 33.03
CA GLU A 80 -33.48 -1.65 33.91
C GLU A 80 -33.69 -2.04 35.39
N LEU A 81 -34.92 -2.29 35.82
CA LEU A 81 -35.23 -2.75 37.18
C LEU A 81 -34.65 -4.14 37.47
N ALA A 82 -34.74 -5.08 36.52
CA ALA A 82 -34.13 -6.42 36.64
C ALA A 82 -32.60 -6.34 36.78
N LYS A 83 -31.97 -5.43 36.03
CA LYS A 83 -30.52 -5.16 36.11
C LYS A 83 -30.13 -4.57 37.47
N GLN A 84 -30.92 -3.62 37.98
CA GLN A 84 -30.69 -3.02 39.31
C GLN A 84 -30.78 -4.05 40.43
N ARG A 85 -31.75 -4.98 40.37
CA ARG A 85 -31.89 -6.09 41.34
C ARG A 85 -30.68 -7.04 41.31
N ALA A 86 -30.19 -7.40 40.12
CA ALA A 86 -28.99 -8.23 39.98
C ALA A 86 -27.74 -7.54 40.55
N PHE A 87 -27.62 -6.22 40.37
CA PHE A 87 -26.55 -5.43 40.99
C PHE A 87 -26.66 -5.37 42.52
N ALA A 88 -27.87 -5.23 43.07
CA ALA A 88 -28.08 -5.25 44.52
C ALA A 88 -27.61 -6.58 45.16
N VAL A 89 -27.88 -7.72 44.50
CA VAL A 89 -27.39 -9.03 44.94
C VAL A 89 -25.87 -9.15 44.81
N ARG A 90 -25.27 -8.69 43.70
CA ARG A 90 -23.81 -8.65 43.52
C ARG A 90 -23.14 -7.85 44.63
N ASP A 91 -23.65 -6.66 44.91
CA ASP A 91 -23.05 -5.76 45.90
C ASP A 91 -23.15 -6.33 47.31
N ALA A 92 -24.26 -7.01 47.64
CA ALA A 92 -24.41 -7.74 48.89
C ALA A 92 -23.43 -8.92 49.02
N LEU A 93 -23.20 -9.69 47.94
CA LEU A 93 -22.19 -10.77 47.93
C LEU A 93 -20.76 -10.22 48.09
N LYS A 94 -20.46 -9.06 47.49
CA LYS A 94 -19.17 -8.36 47.69
C LYS A 94 -18.99 -7.92 49.14
N VAL A 95 -20.02 -7.36 49.77
CA VAL A 95 -19.99 -7.00 51.20
C VAL A 95 -19.79 -8.24 52.08
N ALA A 96 -20.33 -9.39 51.68
CA ALA A 96 -20.12 -10.67 52.34
C ALA A 96 -18.75 -11.33 52.06
N GLY A 97 -17.86 -10.68 51.29
CA GLY A 97 -16.48 -11.12 51.06
C GLY A 97 -16.22 -11.90 49.76
N VAL A 98 -17.18 -11.96 48.83
CA VAL A 98 -17.00 -12.63 47.54
C VAL A 98 -16.28 -11.69 46.55
N ALA A 99 -15.18 -12.16 45.94
CA ALA A 99 -14.44 -11.41 44.92
C ALA A 99 -15.27 -11.19 43.64
N GLU A 100 -15.10 -10.03 43.00
CA GLU A 100 -15.93 -9.61 41.86
C GLU A 100 -15.78 -10.49 40.62
N ASP A 101 -14.57 -11.01 40.37
CA ASP A 101 -14.28 -11.93 39.26
C ASP A 101 -14.90 -13.33 39.42
N ARG A 102 -15.50 -13.59 40.60
CA ARG A 102 -16.24 -14.81 40.94
C ARG A 102 -17.75 -14.68 40.80
N ILE A 103 -18.25 -13.50 40.42
CA ILE A 103 -19.68 -13.22 40.20
C ILE A 103 -19.91 -12.90 38.71
N VAL A 104 -20.62 -13.77 38.01
CA VAL A 104 -20.98 -13.59 36.59
C VAL A 104 -22.40 -13.06 36.49
N LEU A 105 -22.58 -11.93 35.81
CA LEU A 105 -23.91 -11.37 35.53
C LEU A 105 -24.41 -11.90 34.19
N GLN A 106 -25.57 -12.56 34.20
CA GLN A 106 -26.26 -12.93 32.97
C GLN A 106 -27.20 -11.81 32.54
N LYS A 107 -27.42 -11.67 31.22
CA LYS A 107 -28.44 -10.76 30.69
C LYS A 107 -29.80 -11.17 31.26
N PRO A 108 -30.65 -10.23 31.73
CA PRO A 108 -31.95 -10.58 32.28
C PRO A 108 -32.80 -11.37 31.29
N GLU A 109 -33.44 -12.44 31.75
CA GLU A 109 -34.34 -13.24 30.92
C GLU A 109 -35.75 -12.61 30.84
N ASP A 110 -36.30 -12.60 29.64
CA ASP A 110 -37.69 -12.21 29.39
C ASP A 110 -38.59 -13.41 29.69
N ILE A 111 -39.45 -13.34 30.71
CA ILE A 111 -40.40 -14.42 31.00
C ILE A 111 -41.64 -14.25 30.13
N THR A 112 -41.90 -15.21 29.24
CA THR A 112 -43.17 -15.35 28.52
C THR A 112 -44.19 -16.09 29.38
N ALA A 113 -44.93 -15.33 30.21
CA ALA A 113 -46.08 -15.73 31.03
C ALA A 113 -45.79 -16.63 32.27
N GLY A 114 -46.16 -16.11 33.46
CA GLY A 114 -46.06 -16.77 34.76
C GLY A 114 -46.39 -15.81 35.90
N ASP A 115 -46.64 -16.32 37.12
CA ASP A 115 -47.05 -15.53 38.30
C ASP A 115 -46.11 -14.33 38.58
N GLY A 116 -46.65 -13.28 39.21
CA GLY A 116 -45.89 -12.06 39.50
C GLY A 116 -44.70 -12.25 40.47
N GLU A 117 -44.54 -13.39 41.13
CA GLU A 117 -43.37 -13.69 41.97
C GLU A 117 -42.17 -14.17 41.14
N GLN A 118 -42.39 -14.92 40.07
CA GLN A 118 -41.30 -15.39 39.21
C GLN A 118 -40.58 -14.28 38.45
N ALA A 119 -41.27 -13.17 38.18
CA ALA A 119 -40.71 -12.05 37.44
C ALA A 119 -39.86 -11.09 38.31
N ARG A 120 -39.93 -11.22 39.64
CA ARG A 120 -39.24 -10.33 40.60
C ARG A 120 -38.07 -10.99 41.32
N LYS A 121 -37.58 -12.13 40.80
CA LYS A 121 -36.50 -12.89 41.44
C LYS A 121 -35.14 -12.56 40.83
N VAL A 122 -34.11 -12.74 41.64
CA VAL A 122 -32.73 -12.97 41.18
C VAL A 122 -32.33 -14.35 41.67
N GLU A 123 -31.94 -15.22 40.75
CA GLU A 123 -31.41 -16.55 41.09
C GLU A 123 -29.88 -16.49 41.16
N VAL A 124 -29.33 -17.04 42.24
CA VAL A 124 -27.90 -17.24 42.45
C VAL A 124 -27.61 -18.71 42.22
N LEU A 125 -26.95 -19.00 41.10
CA LEU A 125 -26.69 -20.35 40.62
C LEU A 125 -25.20 -20.65 40.60
N ARG A 126 -24.81 -21.92 40.74
CA ARG A 126 -23.42 -22.36 40.55
C ARG A 126 -23.07 -22.19 39.07
N PHE A 127 -21.95 -21.54 38.78
CA PHE A 127 -21.48 -21.36 37.41
C PHE A 127 -20.85 -22.66 36.91
N ALA A 128 -21.63 -23.50 36.24
CA ALA A 128 -21.13 -24.68 35.56
C ALA A 128 -20.71 -24.29 34.13
N GLN A 129 -19.41 -24.32 33.84
CA GLN A 129 -18.95 -24.26 32.45
C GLN A 129 -19.35 -25.58 31.78
N ALA A 130 -20.40 -25.55 30.97
CA ALA A 130 -20.87 -26.73 30.26
C ALA A 130 -19.74 -27.29 29.39
N ALA A 131 -19.23 -28.46 29.78
CA ALA A 131 -18.44 -29.30 28.89
C ALA A 131 -19.37 -29.71 27.75
N ALA A 132 -19.07 -29.24 26.54
CA ALA A 132 -19.84 -29.54 25.35
C ALA A 132 -19.89 -31.05 25.11
N ALA A 133 -21.08 -31.65 25.23
CA ALA A 133 -21.34 -32.96 24.68
C ALA A 133 -21.25 -32.88 23.14
N PRO A 134 -20.77 -33.93 22.44
CA PRO A 134 -20.73 -33.93 20.99
C PRO A 134 -22.17 -33.99 20.48
N ALA A 135 -22.70 -32.83 20.11
CA ALA A 135 -23.94 -32.75 19.34
C ALA A 135 -23.70 -33.45 17.99
N GLU A 136 -24.67 -34.27 17.56
CA GLU A 136 -24.79 -34.63 16.15
C GLU A 136 -24.64 -33.35 15.32
N ALA A 137 -23.78 -33.39 14.31
CA ALA A 137 -23.45 -32.25 13.48
C ALA A 137 -24.68 -31.79 12.68
N ALA A 138 -25.55 -31.01 13.34
CA ALA A 138 -26.28 -29.97 12.69
C ALA A 138 -25.21 -29.04 12.13
N SER A 139 -25.15 -28.94 10.80
CA SER A 139 -24.31 -27.97 10.10
C SER A 139 -24.36 -26.65 10.85
N ALA A 140 -23.19 -26.19 11.32
CA ALA A 140 -23.08 -24.84 11.87
C ALA A 140 -23.82 -23.90 10.91
N PRO A 141 -24.68 -22.99 11.40
CA PRO A 141 -25.22 -21.97 10.53
C PRO A 141 -24.01 -21.34 9.83
N GLU A 142 -23.97 -21.47 8.51
CA GLU A 142 -22.95 -20.90 7.66
C GLU A 142 -22.79 -19.46 8.14
N ALA A 143 -21.59 -19.12 8.64
CA ALA A 143 -21.32 -17.77 9.09
C ALA A 143 -21.76 -16.85 7.96
N ALA A 144 -22.72 -15.96 8.22
CA ALA A 144 -23.23 -15.06 7.20
C ALA A 144 -22.02 -14.46 6.47
N PRO A 145 -21.95 -14.56 5.13
CA PRO A 145 -20.76 -14.15 4.39
C PRO A 145 -20.40 -12.75 4.85
N ALA A 146 -19.15 -12.57 5.28
CA ALA A 146 -18.66 -11.26 5.68
C ALA A 146 -19.04 -10.27 4.57
N ALA A 147 -19.68 -9.16 4.96
CA ALA A 147 -20.14 -8.18 3.99
C ALA A 147 -18.97 -7.78 3.09
N ALA A 148 -19.20 -7.76 1.78
CA ALA A 148 -18.16 -7.38 0.82
C ALA A 148 -17.59 -6.00 1.22
N PRO A 149 -16.26 -5.84 1.21
CA PRO A 149 -15.64 -4.56 1.55
C PRO A 149 -16.25 -3.41 0.75
N VAL A 150 -16.60 -2.33 1.45
CA VAL A 150 -17.15 -1.11 0.84
C VAL A 150 -16.07 -0.05 0.83
N PRO A 151 -15.78 0.59 -0.33
CA PRO A 151 -14.79 1.65 -0.39
C PRO A 151 -15.11 2.83 0.53
N ASP A 152 -14.11 3.29 1.27
CA ASP A 152 -14.21 4.54 2.02
C ASP A 152 -14.18 5.75 1.08
N LYS A 153 -15.03 6.75 1.34
CA LYS A 153 -15.11 7.95 0.48
C LYS A 153 -13.87 8.83 0.58
N GLY A 154 -13.19 8.83 1.73
CA GLY A 154 -11.91 9.50 1.94
C GLY A 154 -10.81 8.88 1.08
N ASP A 155 -10.70 7.55 1.07
CA ASP A 155 -9.75 6.83 0.22
C ASP A 155 -10.00 7.09 -1.27
N VAL A 156 -11.26 7.03 -1.69
CA VAL A 156 -11.68 7.39 -3.06
C VAL A 156 -11.27 8.82 -3.42
N SER A 157 -11.54 9.78 -2.53
CA SER A 157 -11.20 11.19 -2.75
C SER A 157 -9.69 11.41 -2.82
N TRP A 158 -8.95 10.72 -1.94
CA TRP A 158 -7.49 10.74 -1.91
C TRP A 158 -6.88 10.21 -3.21
N MET A 159 -7.42 9.11 -3.74
CA MET A 159 -6.92 8.53 -4.99
C MET A 159 -7.26 9.35 -6.23
N LEU A 160 -8.44 9.99 -6.28
CA LEU A 160 -8.77 10.95 -7.34
C LEU A 160 -7.83 12.16 -7.32
N LEU A 161 -7.59 12.74 -6.14
CA LEU A 161 -6.67 13.86 -5.97
C LEU A 161 -5.22 13.46 -6.32
N SER A 162 -4.77 12.29 -5.85
CA SER A 162 -3.43 11.77 -6.15
C SER A 162 -3.24 11.60 -7.65
N THR A 163 -4.24 11.04 -8.35
CA THR A 163 -4.22 10.91 -9.81
C THR A 163 -4.10 12.27 -10.51
N LEU A 164 -4.87 13.27 -10.08
CA LEU A 164 -4.79 14.64 -10.61
C LEU A 164 -3.39 15.25 -10.42
N LEU A 165 -2.79 15.06 -9.23
CA LEU A 165 -1.46 15.56 -8.90
C LEU A 165 -0.38 14.91 -9.79
N VAL A 166 -0.47 13.60 -10.06
CA VAL A 166 0.48 12.95 -10.98
C VAL A 166 0.30 13.45 -12.42
N ILE A 167 -0.94 13.66 -12.89
CA ILE A 167 -1.19 14.26 -14.21
C ILE A 167 -0.55 15.66 -14.31
N MET A 168 -0.71 16.48 -13.28
CA MET A 168 -0.10 17.82 -13.22
C MET A 168 1.43 17.75 -13.26
N MET A 169 2.03 16.78 -12.60
CA MET A 169 3.48 16.58 -12.66
C MET A 169 3.93 16.11 -14.05
N ALA A 170 3.17 15.22 -14.69
CA ALA A 170 3.56 14.58 -15.93
C ALA A 170 3.39 15.52 -17.14
N ILE A 171 2.23 16.17 -17.26
CA ILE A 171 1.91 16.97 -18.45
C ILE A 171 2.60 18.34 -18.37
N PRO A 172 2.20 19.29 -17.49
CA PRO A 172 2.90 20.57 -17.45
C PRO A 172 4.22 20.52 -16.67
N GLY A 173 4.35 19.71 -15.61
CA GLY A 173 5.57 19.70 -14.79
C GLY A 173 6.81 19.23 -15.56
N LEU A 174 6.78 18.00 -16.07
CA LEU A 174 7.88 17.41 -16.82
C LEU A 174 8.14 18.17 -18.13
N ALA A 175 7.09 18.54 -18.85
CA ALA A 175 7.24 19.24 -20.12
C ALA A 175 7.90 20.61 -19.95
N LEU A 176 7.54 21.38 -18.91
CA LEU A 176 8.21 22.65 -18.61
C LEU A 176 9.62 22.45 -18.06
N PHE A 177 9.83 21.42 -17.23
CA PHE A 177 11.14 21.10 -16.68
C PHE A 177 12.15 20.80 -17.80
N TYR A 178 11.81 19.86 -18.69
CA TYR A 178 12.65 19.51 -19.82
C TYR A 178 12.68 20.59 -20.90
N GLY A 179 11.54 21.20 -21.19
CA GLY A 179 11.44 22.28 -22.16
C GLY A 179 12.41 23.42 -21.83
N GLY A 180 12.41 23.91 -20.59
CA GLY A 180 13.33 24.97 -20.15
C GLY A 180 14.82 24.62 -20.31
N LEU A 181 15.17 23.32 -20.30
CA LEU A 181 16.55 22.81 -20.40
C LEU A 181 17.06 22.64 -21.83
N VAL A 182 16.17 22.52 -22.82
CA VAL A 182 16.59 22.47 -24.23
C VAL A 182 16.83 23.86 -24.79
N ARG A 183 17.39 23.95 -26.00
CA ARG A 183 17.51 25.22 -26.73
C ARG A 183 16.13 25.68 -27.20
N SER A 184 15.94 26.99 -27.35
CA SER A 184 14.65 27.61 -27.68
C SER A 184 13.99 27.05 -28.95
N LYS A 185 14.80 26.61 -29.92
CA LYS A 185 14.36 26.00 -31.20
C LYS A 185 13.76 24.59 -31.08
N ASN A 186 13.77 24.02 -29.88
CA ASN A 186 13.30 22.65 -29.59
C ASN A 186 12.26 22.61 -28.45
N MET A 187 11.85 23.76 -27.92
CA MET A 187 10.93 23.84 -26.77
C MET A 187 9.59 23.17 -27.10
N LEU A 188 8.95 23.54 -28.21
CA LEU A 188 7.65 22.96 -28.60
C LEU A 188 7.77 21.47 -28.87
N SER A 189 8.86 21.02 -29.51
CA SER A 189 9.07 19.61 -29.80
C SER A 189 9.11 18.76 -28.54
N VAL A 190 9.72 19.27 -27.45
CA VAL A 190 9.73 18.58 -26.15
C VAL A 190 8.35 18.58 -25.51
N LEU A 191 7.62 19.71 -25.54
CA LEU A 191 6.24 19.76 -25.05
C LEU A 191 5.34 18.75 -25.78
N MET A 192 5.44 18.70 -27.11
CA MET A 192 4.70 17.78 -27.97
C MET A 192 5.05 16.32 -27.67
N GLN A 193 6.35 16.01 -27.55
CA GLN A 193 6.80 14.66 -27.20
C GLN A 193 6.26 14.20 -25.86
N VAL A 194 6.28 15.04 -24.82
CA VAL A 194 5.73 14.69 -23.51
C VAL A 194 4.21 14.54 -23.56
N PHE A 195 3.50 15.51 -24.13
CA PHE A 195 2.04 15.52 -24.17
C PHE A 195 1.47 14.33 -24.97
N VAL A 196 1.98 14.11 -26.19
CA VAL A 196 1.46 13.05 -27.06
C VAL A 196 1.90 11.67 -26.58
N THR A 197 3.11 11.52 -26.02
CA THR A 197 3.53 10.26 -25.39
C THR A 197 2.60 9.94 -24.21
N PHE A 198 2.29 10.92 -23.37
CA PHE A 198 1.36 10.73 -22.25
C PHE A 198 0.00 10.22 -22.76
N SER A 199 -0.60 10.91 -23.74
CA SER A 199 -1.89 10.52 -24.31
C SER A 199 -1.87 9.13 -24.94
N MET A 200 -0.82 8.81 -25.72
CA MET A 200 -0.67 7.51 -26.36
C MET A 200 -0.58 6.39 -25.34
N ILE A 201 0.23 6.56 -24.29
CA ILE A 201 0.39 5.53 -23.25
C ILE A 201 -0.91 5.33 -22.47
N VAL A 202 -1.68 6.38 -22.18
CA VAL A 202 -3.00 6.22 -21.56
C VAL A 202 -3.95 5.39 -22.45
N VAL A 203 -3.94 5.62 -23.77
CA VAL A 203 -4.72 4.79 -24.70
C VAL A 203 -4.25 3.34 -24.66
N LEU A 204 -2.94 3.08 -24.77
CA LEU A 204 -2.41 1.70 -24.72
C LEU A 204 -2.68 1.03 -23.37
N TRP A 205 -2.66 1.80 -22.27
CA TRP A 205 -3.00 1.34 -20.93
C TRP A 205 -4.43 0.81 -20.83
N VAL A 206 -5.39 1.57 -21.35
CA VAL A 206 -6.81 1.19 -21.39
C VAL A 206 -7.03 -0.02 -22.31
N VAL A 207 -6.34 -0.07 -23.46
CA VAL A 207 -6.51 -1.17 -24.43
C VAL A 207 -5.96 -2.49 -23.88
N TYR A 208 -4.74 -2.50 -23.35
CA TYR A 208 -4.12 -3.74 -22.85
C TYR A 208 -3.14 -3.57 -21.69
N GLY A 209 -2.53 -2.39 -21.52
CA GLY A 209 -1.42 -2.23 -20.58
C GLY A 209 -1.79 -2.49 -19.13
N TYR A 210 -2.98 -2.05 -18.70
CA TYR A 210 -3.48 -2.36 -17.36
C TYR A 210 -3.59 -3.86 -17.12
N SER A 211 -4.11 -4.60 -18.11
CA SER A 211 -4.22 -6.06 -18.04
C SER A 211 -2.85 -6.72 -17.88
N LEU A 212 -1.90 -6.37 -18.73
CA LEU A 212 -0.56 -6.95 -18.70
C LEU A 212 0.22 -6.61 -17.42
N ALA A 213 -0.12 -5.52 -16.74
CA ALA A 213 0.52 -5.11 -15.50
C ALA A 213 -0.17 -5.70 -14.25
N PHE A 214 -1.50 -5.70 -14.19
CA PHE A 214 -2.27 -5.87 -12.95
C PHE A 214 -3.31 -7.00 -12.97
N THR A 215 -3.11 -8.03 -13.79
CA THR A 215 -3.93 -9.26 -13.76
C THR A 215 -3.07 -10.49 -13.52
N GLU A 216 -3.71 -11.60 -13.13
CA GLU A 216 -3.02 -12.87 -12.95
C GLU A 216 -2.47 -13.34 -14.30
N GLY A 217 -1.24 -13.83 -14.29
CA GLY A 217 -0.56 -14.31 -15.48
C GLY A 217 0.55 -15.28 -15.10
N ASN A 218 1.80 -14.86 -15.30
CA ASN A 218 2.97 -15.57 -14.78
C ASN A 218 3.89 -14.58 -14.07
N ALA A 219 4.99 -15.06 -13.49
CA ALA A 219 5.91 -14.22 -12.71
C ALA A 219 6.45 -12.97 -13.45
N PHE A 220 6.40 -12.90 -14.78
CA PHE A 220 6.95 -11.81 -15.59
C PHE A 220 5.91 -10.86 -16.19
N ILE A 221 4.69 -11.32 -16.44
CA ILE A 221 3.65 -10.53 -17.14
C ILE A 221 2.25 -11.05 -16.78
N GLY A 222 1.30 -10.13 -16.69
CA GLY A 222 -0.11 -10.43 -16.47
C GLY A 222 -0.82 -11.00 -17.69
N GLY A 223 -2.05 -11.42 -17.49
CA GLY A 223 -2.94 -11.97 -18.51
C GLY A 223 -3.73 -10.92 -19.29
N PHE A 224 -4.81 -11.39 -19.92
CA PHE A 224 -5.67 -10.62 -20.82
C PHE A 224 -7.08 -10.35 -20.26
N ASP A 225 -7.30 -10.64 -18.98
CA ASP A 225 -8.63 -10.56 -18.34
C ASP A 225 -9.21 -9.15 -18.33
N ARG A 226 -8.35 -8.13 -18.34
CA ARG A 226 -8.72 -6.71 -18.34
C ARG A 226 -8.42 -6.01 -19.67
N LEU A 227 -8.35 -6.75 -20.79
CA LEU A 227 -8.32 -6.11 -22.11
C LEU A 227 -9.51 -5.16 -22.26
N PHE A 228 -9.26 -3.94 -22.75
CA PHE A 228 -10.24 -2.86 -22.83
C PHE A 228 -10.94 -2.54 -21.49
N LEU A 229 -10.28 -2.84 -20.37
CA LEU A 229 -10.84 -2.76 -19.00
C LEU A 229 -12.09 -3.62 -18.80
N ASN A 230 -12.15 -4.78 -19.47
CA ASN A 230 -13.26 -5.71 -19.34
C ASN A 230 -13.51 -6.09 -17.87
N GLY A 231 -14.78 -6.07 -17.47
CA GLY A 231 -15.22 -6.39 -16.09
C GLY A 231 -14.84 -5.36 -15.02
N VAL A 232 -14.23 -4.22 -15.36
CA VAL A 232 -13.97 -3.14 -14.40
C VAL A 232 -15.25 -2.36 -14.07
N PHE A 233 -16.16 -2.22 -15.04
CA PHE A 233 -17.45 -1.54 -14.88
C PHE A 233 -18.58 -2.46 -15.33
N ASP A 234 -19.59 -2.63 -14.47
CA ASP A 234 -20.87 -3.24 -14.81
C ASP A 234 -21.88 -2.13 -15.13
N PRO A 235 -22.22 -1.89 -16.42
CA PRO A 235 -23.16 -0.85 -16.81
C PRO A 235 -24.61 -1.16 -16.42
N ALA A 236 -24.97 -2.42 -16.22
CA ALA A 236 -26.32 -2.80 -15.83
C ALA A 236 -26.56 -2.55 -14.33
N ALA A 237 -25.55 -2.85 -13.50
CA ALA A 237 -25.59 -2.59 -12.06
C ALA A 237 -25.16 -1.16 -11.69
N GLY A 238 -24.43 -0.47 -12.57
CA GLY A 238 -23.84 0.84 -12.27
C GLY A 238 -22.72 0.77 -11.23
N THR A 239 -22.04 -0.37 -11.12
CA THR A 239 -21.01 -0.64 -10.12
C THR A 239 -19.65 -0.90 -10.76
N PHE A 240 -18.59 -0.71 -10.00
CA PHE A 240 -17.22 -1.03 -10.41
C PHE A 240 -16.72 -2.27 -9.68
N ALA A 241 -15.81 -3.00 -10.29
CA ALA A 241 -14.97 -3.96 -9.56
C ALA A 241 -14.09 -3.23 -8.54
N MET A 242 -13.59 -3.96 -7.55
CA MET A 242 -12.78 -3.41 -6.45
C MET A 242 -11.34 -3.87 -6.56
N ALA A 243 -10.41 -2.94 -6.33
CA ALA A 243 -8.99 -3.21 -6.14
C ALA A 243 -8.68 -3.17 -4.65
N ALA A 244 -7.85 -4.11 -4.19
CA ALA A 244 -7.39 -4.14 -2.81
C ALA A 244 -6.30 -3.08 -2.58
N THR A 245 -6.22 -2.57 -1.34
CA THR A 245 -5.08 -1.75 -0.89
C THR A 245 -4.04 -2.65 -0.23
N PHE A 246 -3.23 -2.12 0.70
CA PHE A 246 -2.30 -2.91 1.52
C PHE A 246 -2.91 -3.33 2.87
N SER A 247 -4.13 -2.90 3.17
CA SER A 247 -4.84 -3.22 4.42
C SER A 247 -5.96 -4.24 4.16
N LYS A 248 -6.09 -5.24 5.03
CA LYS A 248 -7.19 -6.22 4.93
C LYS A 248 -8.54 -5.54 5.07
N GLY A 249 -9.47 -5.88 4.16
CA GLY A 249 -10.83 -5.34 4.13
C GLY A 249 -10.92 -3.89 3.66
N VAL A 250 -9.82 -3.30 3.16
CA VAL A 250 -9.81 -1.94 2.62
C VAL A 250 -9.65 -2.02 1.10
N VAL A 251 -10.57 -1.37 0.39
CA VAL A 251 -10.69 -1.45 -1.06
C VAL A 251 -10.99 -0.08 -1.66
N ILE A 252 -10.60 0.09 -2.92
CA ILE A 252 -10.96 1.22 -3.76
C ILE A 252 -11.59 0.72 -5.07
N PRO A 253 -12.45 1.50 -5.74
CA PRO A 253 -12.91 1.16 -7.08
C PRO A 253 -11.73 0.91 -8.03
N GLU A 254 -11.70 -0.24 -8.68
CA GLU A 254 -10.59 -0.66 -9.56
C GLU A 254 -10.36 0.35 -10.68
N ILE A 255 -11.42 1.01 -11.17
CA ILE A 255 -11.29 2.05 -12.20
C ILE A 255 -10.43 3.25 -11.75
N ILE A 256 -10.41 3.57 -10.45
CA ILE A 256 -9.57 4.64 -9.92
C ILE A 256 -8.12 4.15 -9.84
N PHE A 257 -7.89 2.90 -9.44
CA PHE A 257 -6.56 2.29 -9.49
C PHE A 257 -6.01 2.22 -10.93
N VAL A 258 -6.86 1.87 -11.91
CA VAL A 258 -6.54 1.93 -13.35
C VAL A 258 -6.06 3.33 -13.74
N ALA A 259 -6.83 4.37 -13.38
CA ALA A 259 -6.49 5.75 -13.72
C ALA A 259 -5.20 6.20 -13.04
N PHE A 260 -5.03 5.91 -11.74
CA PHE A 260 -3.81 6.23 -11.00
C PHE A 260 -2.58 5.60 -11.64
N GLN A 261 -2.59 4.29 -11.90
CA GLN A 261 -1.45 3.58 -12.48
C GLN A 261 -1.18 3.97 -13.95
N ALA A 262 -2.19 4.39 -14.71
CA ALA A 262 -2.01 4.94 -16.06
C ALA A 262 -1.06 6.14 -16.05
N THR A 263 -1.12 6.96 -15.00
CA THR A 263 -0.26 8.15 -14.88
C THR A 263 1.21 7.78 -14.67
N PHE A 264 1.51 6.70 -13.94
CA PHE A 264 2.86 6.18 -13.73
C PHE A 264 3.43 5.63 -15.04
N ALA A 265 2.61 4.89 -15.80
CA ALA A 265 3.00 4.40 -17.12
C ALA A 265 3.37 5.55 -18.06
N ALA A 266 2.50 6.54 -18.12
CA ALA A 266 2.63 7.67 -19.02
C ALA A 266 3.83 8.56 -18.66
N ILE A 267 4.02 8.89 -17.38
CA ILE A 267 5.18 9.69 -16.95
C ILE A 267 6.49 8.93 -17.15
N THR A 268 6.52 7.61 -16.92
CA THR A 268 7.74 6.80 -17.13
C THR A 268 8.23 6.92 -18.58
N CYS A 269 7.33 6.79 -19.55
CA CYS A 269 7.66 6.97 -20.96
C CYS A 269 8.07 8.43 -21.26
N GLY A 270 7.38 9.40 -20.64
CA GLY A 270 7.72 10.82 -20.72
C GLY A 270 9.15 11.14 -20.23
N LEU A 271 9.64 10.49 -19.17
CA LEU A 271 10.99 10.70 -18.64
C LEU A 271 12.07 10.36 -19.68
N ILE A 272 11.86 9.32 -20.48
CA ILE A 272 12.84 8.86 -21.48
C ILE A 272 13.11 9.95 -22.54
N VAL A 273 12.11 10.80 -22.84
CA VAL A 273 12.23 11.92 -23.79
C VAL A 273 13.44 12.80 -23.49
N GLY A 274 13.71 13.05 -22.21
CA GLY A 274 14.82 13.90 -21.79
C GLY A 274 16.19 13.38 -22.21
N ALA A 275 16.36 12.07 -22.46
CA ALA A 275 17.67 11.50 -22.75
C ALA A 275 18.10 11.72 -24.22
N PHE A 276 17.13 11.76 -25.13
CA PHE A 276 17.36 11.89 -26.56
C PHE A 276 16.89 13.23 -27.16
N ALA A 277 16.47 14.18 -26.31
CA ALA A 277 15.93 15.47 -26.73
C ALA A 277 16.79 16.17 -27.80
N GLU A 278 16.12 16.95 -28.66
CA GLU A 278 16.66 17.78 -29.75
C GLU A 278 17.13 17.08 -31.03
N ARG A 279 17.09 15.73 -31.13
CA ARG A 279 17.61 15.03 -32.34
C ARG A 279 16.82 13.83 -32.85
N ILE A 280 15.77 13.42 -32.14
CA ILE A 280 14.99 12.24 -32.51
C ILE A 280 13.80 12.64 -33.41
N LYS A 281 13.43 11.78 -34.35
CA LYS A 281 12.18 11.95 -35.12
C LYS A 281 10.98 11.75 -34.19
N PHE A 282 9.95 12.58 -34.32
CA PHE A 282 8.74 12.47 -33.52
C PHE A 282 8.03 11.10 -33.68
N SER A 283 7.95 10.58 -34.91
CA SER A 283 7.38 9.25 -35.18
C SER A 283 8.20 8.12 -34.53
N ALA A 284 9.52 8.27 -34.47
CA ALA A 284 10.40 7.32 -33.79
C ALA A 284 10.18 7.32 -32.27
N VAL A 285 9.91 8.48 -31.66
CA VAL A 285 9.50 8.56 -30.25
C VAL A 285 8.25 7.72 -30.02
N LEU A 286 7.18 7.94 -30.79
CA LEU A 286 5.92 7.22 -30.57
C LEU A 286 6.06 5.71 -30.78
N MET A 287 6.73 5.28 -31.85
CA MET A 287 6.93 3.85 -32.10
C MET A 287 7.80 3.19 -31.02
N PHE A 288 8.89 3.85 -30.60
CA PHE A 288 9.73 3.36 -29.52
C PHE A 288 8.94 3.25 -28.21
N MET A 289 8.19 4.30 -27.83
CA MET A 289 7.44 4.31 -26.57
C MET A 289 6.37 3.23 -26.54
N ALA A 290 5.66 2.97 -27.65
CA ALA A 290 4.68 1.90 -27.72
C ALA A 290 5.30 0.51 -27.50
N ILE A 291 6.45 0.23 -28.16
CA ILE A 291 7.16 -1.04 -28.01
C ILE A 291 7.73 -1.17 -26.60
N TRP A 292 8.44 -0.14 -26.13
CA TRP A 292 9.11 -0.16 -24.83
C TRP A 292 8.11 -0.22 -23.67
N PHE A 293 6.99 0.49 -23.75
CA PHE A 293 5.90 0.38 -22.79
C PHE A 293 5.40 -1.07 -22.67
N THR A 294 5.18 -1.73 -23.81
CA THR A 294 4.64 -3.09 -23.86
C THR A 294 5.60 -4.11 -23.28
N PHE A 295 6.90 -4.03 -23.64
CA PHE A 295 7.87 -5.08 -23.34
C PHE A 295 8.80 -4.77 -22.18
N SER A 296 8.88 -3.51 -21.72
CA SER A 296 9.66 -3.11 -20.55
C SER A 296 8.77 -2.63 -19.41
N TYR A 297 7.96 -1.58 -19.64
CA TYR A 297 7.16 -1.01 -18.56
C TYR A 297 6.16 -1.99 -17.97
N ALA A 298 5.28 -2.57 -18.80
CA ALA A 298 4.23 -3.47 -18.29
C ALA A 298 4.80 -4.72 -17.58
N PRO A 299 5.82 -5.43 -18.11
CA PRO A 299 6.45 -6.54 -17.39
C PRO A 299 7.14 -6.12 -16.09
N ILE A 300 7.85 -4.98 -16.07
CA ILE A 300 8.50 -4.50 -14.83
C ILE A 300 7.45 -4.08 -13.79
N ALA A 301 6.39 -3.39 -14.20
CA ALA A 301 5.27 -3.06 -13.31
C ALA A 301 4.62 -4.33 -12.74
N HIS A 302 4.38 -5.34 -13.57
CA HIS A 302 3.84 -6.63 -13.13
C HIS A 302 4.78 -7.31 -12.13
N MET A 303 6.06 -7.48 -12.50
CA MET A 303 7.05 -8.13 -11.65
C MET A 303 7.16 -7.48 -10.27
N VAL A 304 7.05 -6.16 -10.18
CA VAL A 304 7.25 -5.40 -8.93
C VAL A 304 5.96 -5.24 -8.13
N TRP A 305 4.81 -5.00 -8.77
CA TRP A 305 3.58 -4.56 -8.09
C TRP A 305 2.40 -5.51 -8.18
N TYR A 306 2.44 -6.53 -9.05
CA TYR A 306 1.34 -7.48 -9.09
C TYR A 306 1.43 -8.50 -7.95
N TRP A 307 0.32 -8.65 -7.25
CA TRP A 307 0.07 -9.67 -6.25
C TRP A 307 -1.44 -9.77 -6.01
N MET A 308 -1.89 -10.80 -5.27
CA MET A 308 -3.32 -11.07 -5.09
C MET A 308 -4.06 -10.11 -4.13
N GLY A 309 -3.33 -9.21 -3.46
CA GLY A 309 -3.88 -8.34 -2.42
C GLY A 309 -3.97 -9.03 -1.04
N PRO A 310 -4.11 -8.25 0.04
CA PRO A 310 -4.01 -8.75 1.42
C PRO A 310 -5.15 -9.70 1.78
N ASP A 311 -6.34 -9.50 1.20
CA ASP A 311 -7.53 -10.30 1.48
C ASP A 311 -7.47 -11.72 0.90
N ALA A 312 -6.58 -11.97 -0.05
CA ALA A 312 -6.35 -13.31 -0.60
C ALA A 312 -5.66 -14.25 0.41
N TYR A 313 -4.97 -13.71 1.43
CA TYR A 313 -4.23 -14.48 2.43
C TYR A 313 -5.13 -14.81 3.63
N THR A 314 -6.07 -15.74 3.44
CA THR A 314 -7.10 -16.08 4.44
C THR A 314 -6.63 -17.05 5.51
N ALA A 315 -5.67 -17.92 5.20
CA ALA A 315 -5.12 -18.93 6.10
C ALA A 315 -3.69 -19.31 5.70
N ALA A 316 -2.94 -19.93 6.61
CA ALA A 316 -1.57 -20.37 6.34
C ALA A 316 -1.48 -21.33 5.13
N SER A 317 -2.51 -22.14 4.89
CA SER A 317 -2.54 -23.12 3.79
C SER A 317 -2.60 -22.50 2.39
N VAL A 318 -3.00 -21.24 2.24
CA VAL A 318 -3.09 -20.56 0.92
C VAL A 318 -1.88 -19.68 0.61
N VAL A 319 -0.99 -19.45 1.58
CA VAL A 319 0.12 -18.50 1.46
C VAL A 319 1.05 -18.82 0.30
N ASP A 320 1.47 -20.09 0.16
CA ASP A 320 2.37 -20.51 -0.91
C ASP A 320 1.74 -20.32 -2.29
N GLU A 321 0.44 -20.63 -2.43
CA GLU A 321 -0.30 -20.43 -3.69
C GLU A 321 -0.42 -18.94 -4.04
N MET A 322 -0.79 -18.10 -3.08
CA MET A 322 -0.95 -16.65 -3.31
C MET A 322 0.37 -15.96 -3.63
N ASN A 323 1.46 -16.37 -2.95
CA ASN A 323 2.79 -15.87 -3.25
C ASN A 323 3.26 -16.28 -4.65
N ALA A 324 2.98 -17.52 -5.08
CA ALA A 324 3.37 -18.00 -6.41
C ALA A 324 2.69 -17.24 -7.56
N LYS A 325 1.53 -16.62 -7.31
CA LYS A 325 0.79 -15.82 -8.29
C LYS A 325 1.32 -14.39 -8.44
N ALA A 326 2.09 -13.88 -7.48
CA ALA A 326 2.62 -12.52 -7.54
C ALA A 326 3.70 -12.36 -8.62
N GLY A 327 4.05 -11.12 -8.96
CA GLY A 327 5.17 -10.81 -9.84
C GLY A 327 6.52 -11.24 -9.25
N LEU A 328 7.50 -11.55 -10.10
CA LEU A 328 8.79 -12.13 -9.70
C LEU A 328 9.56 -11.29 -8.66
N ILE A 329 9.60 -9.96 -8.84
CA ILE A 329 10.32 -9.06 -7.94
C ILE A 329 9.58 -8.93 -6.60
N TRP A 330 8.25 -8.90 -6.63
CA TRP A 330 7.41 -8.99 -5.42
C TRP A 330 7.69 -10.28 -4.65
N GLN A 331 7.74 -11.42 -5.34
CA GLN A 331 8.06 -12.73 -4.74
C GLN A 331 9.42 -12.74 -4.04
N TRP A 332 10.38 -11.94 -4.48
CA TRP A 332 11.67 -11.81 -3.80
C TRP A 332 11.61 -10.98 -2.52
N GLY A 333 10.51 -10.28 -2.25
CA GLY A 333 10.33 -9.36 -1.12
C GLY A 333 10.94 -7.98 -1.34
N ALA A 334 11.11 -7.56 -2.61
CA ALA A 334 11.64 -6.23 -2.90
C ALA A 334 10.62 -5.15 -2.57
N LEU A 335 11.10 -4.07 -1.97
CA LEU A 335 10.34 -2.92 -1.56
C LEU A 335 10.50 -1.81 -2.59
N ASP A 336 9.42 -1.51 -3.29
CA ASP A 336 9.36 -0.39 -4.22
C ASP A 336 8.01 0.33 -4.10
N PHE A 337 7.94 1.26 -3.15
CA PHE A 337 6.70 1.89 -2.72
C PHE A 337 5.95 2.61 -3.84
N ALA A 338 6.65 3.43 -4.63
CA ALA A 338 6.05 4.25 -5.68
C ALA A 338 6.82 4.19 -7.02
N GLY A 339 7.77 3.27 -7.20
CA GLY A 339 8.38 3.01 -8.52
C GLY A 339 9.78 3.57 -8.72
N GLY A 340 10.66 3.44 -7.72
CA GLY A 340 12.09 3.64 -7.92
C GLY A 340 12.64 2.72 -9.01
N THR A 341 12.22 1.46 -9.00
CA THR A 341 12.57 0.46 -9.99
C THR A 341 11.67 0.59 -11.23
N VAL A 342 10.34 0.60 -11.03
CA VAL A 342 9.36 0.57 -12.14
C VAL A 342 9.42 1.80 -13.04
N VAL A 343 9.60 2.99 -12.44
CA VAL A 343 9.59 4.27 -13.16
C VAL A 343 11.02 4.76 -13.39
N HIS A 344 11.77 5.05 -12.32
CA HIS A 344 12.99 5.83 -12.46
C HIS A 344 14.16 5.05 -13.08
N ILE A 345 14.53 3.90 -12.50
CA ILE A 345 15.63 3.07 -13.03
C ILE A 345 15.28 2.57 -14.43
N ASN A 346 14.04 2.08 -14.61
CA ASN A 346 13.56 1.57 -15.89
C ASN A 346 13.67 2.60 -17.02
N ALA A 347 13.10 3.80 -16.84
CA ALA A 347 13.18 4.87 -17.84
C ALA A 347 14.60 5.40 -18.03
N ALA A 348 15.37 5.54 -16.95
CA ALA A 348 16.75 6.04 -17.01
C ALA A 348 17.67 5.13 -17.84
N VAL A 349 17.55 3.81 -17.66
CA VAL A 349 18.30 2.83 -18.44
C VAL A 349 17.88 2.87 -19.90
N ALA A 350 16.57 2.97 -20.18
CA ALA A 350 16.06 3.13 -21.53
C ALA A 350 16.62 4.38 -22.21
N GLY A 351 16.60 5.51 -21.50
CA GLY A 351 17.16 6.77 -21.95
C GLY A 351 18.66 6.68 -22.21
N LEU A 352 19.43 6.04 -21.33
CA LEU A 352 20.87 5.85 -21.52
C LEU A 352 21.18 5.00 -22.75
N VAL A 353 20.46 3.90 -22.96
CA VAL A 353 20.59 3.10 -24.20
C VAL A 353 20.25 3.95 -25.42
N GLY A 354 19.16 4.71 -25.37
CA GLY A 354 18.77 5.63 -26.45
C GLY A 354 19.85 6.67 -26.76
N ALA A 355 20.47 7.25 -25.74
CA ALA A 355 21.54 8.23 -25.89
C ALA A 355 22.75 7.66 -26.65
N TYR A 356 23.06 6.37 -26.48
CA TYR A 356 24.11 5.69 -27.26
C TYR A 356 23.66 5.30 -28.66
N VAL A 357 22.46 4.71 -28.81
CA VAL A 357 22.00 4.18 -30.10
C VAL A 357 21.69 5.29 -31.10
N ILE A 358 21.08 6.40 -30.65
CA ILE A 358 20.78 7.57 -31.48
C ILE A 358 22.04 8.41 -31.73
N GLY A 359 22.99 8.36 -30.78
CA GLY A 359 24.23 9.10 -30.82
C GLY A 359 24.11 10.54 -30.28
N LYS A 360 25.24 11.24 -30.31
CA LYS A 360 25.41 12.58 -29.72
C LYS A 360 24.82 13.67 -30.59
N ARG A 361 24.26 14.72 -29.98
CA ARG A 361 23.81 15.94 -30.66
C ARG A 361 24.96 16.60 -31.42
N VAL A 362 24.62 17.24 -32.52
CA VAL A 362 25.52 18.10 -33.29
C VAL A 362 26.02 19.21 -32.38
N GLY A 363 27.35 19.38 -32.35
CA GLY A 363 28.02 20.34 -31.47
C GLY A 363 28.26 19.84 -30.04
N TYR A 364 27.89 18.61 -29.65
CA TYR A 364 28.10 18.13 -28.28
C TYR A 364 29.58 18.16 -27.89
N GLY A 365 29.88 18.85 -26.78
CA GLY A 365 31.25 19.09 -26.29
C GLY A 365 32.06 20.11 -27.09
N LYS A 366 31.46 20.74 -28.12
CA LYS A 366 32.09 21.76 -28.97
C LYS A 366 31.37 23.11 -28.92
N GLU A 367 30.04 23.08 -28.79
CA GLU A 367 29.15 24.23 -28.75
C GLU A 367 28.42 24.30 -27.41
N SER A 368 27.99 25.51 -27.00
CA SER A 368 27.20 25.68 -25.79
C SER A 368 25.79 25.10 -25.98
N MET A 369 25.39 24.22 -25.07
CA MET A 369 24.04 23.63 -25.00
C MET A 369 23.31 24.10 -23.73
N ALA A 370 23.49 25.38 -23.39
CA ALA A 370 22.90 25.95 -22.17
C ALA A 370 21.35 25.96 -22.26
N PRO A 371 20.65 25.75 -21.12
CA PRO A 371 19.20 25.92 -21.01
C PRO A 371 18.74 27.28 -21.51
N HIS A 372 17.66 27.31 -22.30
CA HIS A 372 17.14 28.57 -22.83
C HIS A 372 16.32 29.36 -21.79
N ASN A 373 15.69 28.69 -20.80
CA ASN A 373 14.86 29.36 -19.80
C ASN A 373 14.80 28.60 -18.47
N LEU A 374 15.67 28.98 -17.54
CA LEU A 374 15.74 28.40 -16.19
C LEU A 374 14.52 28.73 -15.32
N THR A 375 13.76 29.79 -15.64
CA THR A 375 12.51 30.09 -14.93
C THR A 375 11.44 29.05 -15.26
N LEU A 376 11.32 28.64 -16.53
CA LEU A 376 10.42 27.54 -16.92
C LEU A 376 10.87 26.22 -16.30
N THR A 377 12.18 25.95 -16.28
CA THR A 377 12.72 24.78 -15.56
C THR A 377 12.32 24.80 -14.10
N MET A 378 12.40 25.95 -13.41
CA MET A 378 12.00 26.05 -12.01
C MET A 378 10.49 25.86 -11.81
N VAL A 379 9.64 26.42 -12.68
CA VAL A 379 8.19 26.18 -12.65
C VAL A 379 7.89 24.69 -12.82
N GLY A 380 8.52 24.05 -13.81
CA GLY A 380 8.39 22.60 -14.04
C GLY A 380 8.84 21.76 -12.84
N ALA A 381 10.01 22.06 -12.27
CA ALA A 381 10.50 21.39 -11.06
C ALA A 381 9.58 21.57 -9.85
N SER A 382 8.96 22.74 -9.70
CA SER A 382 8.00 23.02 -8.64
C SER A 382 6.71 22.20 -8.81
N LEU A 383 6.19 22.10 -10.04
CA LEU A 383 5.04 21.26 -10.36
C LEU A 383 5.34 19.78 -10.18
N LEU A 384 6.57 19.34 -10.53
CA LEU A 384 7.04 17.99 -10.25
C LEU A 384 7.00 17.70 -8.75
N TRP A 385 7.52 18.60 -7.91
CA TRP A 385 7.49 18.43 -6.45
C TRP A 385 6.05 18.36 -5.91
N VAL A 386 5.18 19.30 -6.28
CA VAL A 386 3.78 19.28 -5.81
C VAL A 386 3.07 18.01 -6.28
N GLY A 387 3.25 17.62 -7.53
CA GLY A 387 2.67 16.41 -8.07
C GLY A 387 3.16 15.14 -7.36
N TRP A 388 4.42 15.13 -6.92
CA TRP A 388 5.04 13.97 -6.25
C TRP A 388 4.39 13.59 -4.93
N PHE A 389 3.65 14.49 -4.28
CA PHE A 389 2.82 14.11 -3.15
C PHE A 389 1.72 13.11 -3.55
N GLY A 390 1.08 13.30 -4.70
CA GLY A 390 0.13 12.31 -5.24
C GLY A 390 0.81 11.03 -5.71
N PHE A 391 2.04 11.11 -6.22
CA PHE A 391 2.80 9.93 -6.66
C PHE A 391 3.23 9.06 -5.48
N ASN A 392 3.93 9.62 -4.51
CA ASN A 392 4.42 8.87 -3.37
C ASN A 392 3.28 8.57 -2.41
N ALA A 393 2.64 9.58 -1.81
CA ALA A 393 1.65 9.32 -0.77
C ALA A 393 0.38 8.64 -1.33
N GLY A 394 0.03 8.87 -2.61
CA GLY A 394 -1.04 8.12 -3.27
C GLY A 394 -0.72 6.64 -3.48
N SER A 395 0.55 6.25 -3.51
CA SER A 395 0.95 4.83 -3.62
C SER A 395 0.67 4.01 -2.36
N ALA A 396 0.22 4.64 -1.27
CA ALA A 396 -0.38 3.93 -0.14
C ALA A 396 -1.78 3.35 -0.48
N LEU A 397 -2.43 3.85 -1.53
CA LEU A 397 -3.78 3.47 -2.01
C LEU A 397 -4.96 3.78 -1.06
N GLU A 398 -4.67 4.31 0.12
CA GLU A 398 -5.65 4.70 1.15
C GLU A 398 -5.14 5.91 1.94
N ALA A 399 -6.07 6.68 2.51
CA ALA A 399 -5.82 7.86 3.34
C ALA A 399 -5.44 7.46 4.78
N GLY A 400 -4.37 6.68 4.92
CA GLY A 400 -3.92 6.12 6.20
C GLY A 400 -2.55 6.61 6.68
N ASN A 401 -2.02 5.93 7.70
CA ASN A 401 -0.71 6.25 8.29
C ASN A 401 0.45 6.10 7.30
N SER A 402 0.37 5.12 6.39
CA SER A 402 1.37 4.91 5.33
C SER A 402 1.43 6.11 4.37
N ALA A 403 0.26 6.65 3.98
CA ALA A 403 0.19 7.87 3.15
C ALA A 403 0.78 9.08 3.88
N ALA A 404 0.46 9.26 5.16
CA ALA A 404 1.00 10.37 5.96
C ALA A 404 2.54 10.30 6.10
N LEU A 405 3.08 9.11 6.34
CA LEU A 405 4.52 8.87 6.40
C LEU A 405 5.18 9.17 5.04
N ALA A 406 4.61 8.64 3.95
CA ALA A 406 5.09 8.86 2.60
C ALA A 406 5.08 10.34 2.20
N PHE A 407 4.05 11.08 2.61
CA PHE A 407 3.96 12.53 2.41
C PHE A 407 5.13 13.25 3.10
N MET A 408 5.35 12.99 4.39
CA MET A 408 6.40 13.66 5.17
C MET A 408 7.81 13.27 4.68
N ASN A 409 8.02 12.02 4.32
CA ASN A 409 9.28 11.55 3.74
C ASN A 409 9.56 12.20 2.39
N THR A 410 8.55 12.32 1.52
CA THR A 410 8.67 13.03 0.25
C THR A 410 9.07 14.48 0.46
N PHE A 411 8.47 15.15 1.44
CA PHE A 411 8.78 16.54 1.75
C PHE A 411 10.21 16.73 2.28
N SER A 412 10.58 15.95 3.29
CA SER A 412 11.86 16.09 4.01
C SER A 412 13.06 15.62 3.19
N ALA A 413 12.97 14.47 2.51
CA ALA A 413 14.05 13.97 1.66
C ALA A 413 14.38 14.94 0.52
N THR A 414 13.35 15.53 -0.10
CA THR A 414 13.54 16.50 -1.18
C THR A 414 14.23 17.76 -0.69
N ALA A 415 13.80 18.31 0.45
CA ALA A 415 14.47 19.46 1.06
C ALA A 415 15.95 19.17 1.39
N ALA A 416 16.24 17.98 1.94
CA ALA A 416 17.61 17.57 2.24
C ALA A 416 18.46 17.45 0.96
N ALA A 417 17.91 16.91 -0.13
CA ALA A 417 18.60 16.76 -1.40
C ALA A 417 18.92 18.12 -2.05
N VAL A 418 17.99 19.08 -2.00
CA VAL A 418 18.21 20.46 -2.48
C VAL A 418 19.39 21.09 -1.72
N LEU A 419 19.39 21.01 -0.39
CA LEU A 419 20.46 21.58 0.43
C LEU A 419 21.81 20.89 0.16
N ALA A 420 21.81 19.56 0.08
CA ALA A 420 23.00 18.78 -0.19
C ALA A 420 23.58 19.10 -1.59
N TRP A 421 22.74 19.19 -2.62
CA TRP A 421 23.18 19.56 -3.96
C TRP A 421 23.76 20.98 -3.99
N CYS A 422 23.05 21.96 -3.42
CA CYS A 422 23.51 23.35 -3.34
C CYS A 422 24.86 23.47 -2.61
N ALA A 423 25.01 22.75 -1.49
CA ALA A 423 26.26 22.70 -0.74
C ALA A 423 27.37 22.05 -1.58
N GLY A 424 27.09 20.92 -2.25
CA GLY A 424 28.04 20.25 -3.14
C GLY A 424 28.51 21.16 -4.27
N GLU A 425 27.61 21.88 -4.93
CA GLU A 425 27.98 22.86 -5.96
C GLU A 425 28.78 24.04 -5.39
N ALA A 426 28.36 24.59 -4.26
CA ALA A 426 29.10 25.69 -3.63
C ALA A 426 30.53 25.28 -3.26
N LEU A 427 30.73 24.05 -2.76
CA LEU A 427 32.03 23.52 -2.40
C LEU A 427 32.91 23.21 -3.63
N MET A 428 32.33 22.68 -4.71
CA MET A 428 33.09 22.26 -5.90
C MET A 428 33.30 23.37 -6.93
N LYS A 429 32.34 24.29 -7.06
CA LYS A 429 32.24 25.31 -8.12
C LYS A 429 32.20 26.74 -7.56
N GLY A 430 32.21 26.91 -6.23
CA GLY A 430 32.22 28.20 -5.54
C GLY A 430 30.85 28.86 -5.35
N LYS A 431 29.81 28.40 -6.06
CA LYS A 431 28.43 28.95 -5.98
C LYS A 431 27.39 27.86 -6.20
N ALA A 432 26.28 27.92 -5.46
CA ALA A 432 25.07 27.16 -5.77
C ALA A 432 24.33 27.79 -6.97
N SER A 433 23.62 26.96 -7.74
CA SER A 433 22.85 27.41 -8.90
C SER A 433 21.36 27.07 -8.77
N MET A 434 20.49 27.83 -9.45
CA MET A 434 19.06 27.52 -9.51
C MET A 434 18.81 26.20 -10.25
N LEU A 435 19.54 25.92 -11.33
CA LEU A 435 19.47 24.64 -12.02
C LEU A 435 19.86 23.49 -11.08
N GLY A 436 20.91 23.68 -10.26
CA GLY A 436 21.35 22.72 -9.27
C GLY A 436 20.30 22.47 -8.19
N ALA A 437 19.71 23.54 -7.63
CA ALA A 437 18.62 23.39 -6.65
C ALA A 437 17.40 22.65 -7.24
N ALA A 438 16.99 22.96 -8.48
CA ALA A 438 15.91 22.25 -9.16
C ALA A 438 16.25 20.78 -9.42
N SER A 439 17.48 20.48 -9.85
CA SER A 439 17.97 19.11 -10.07
C SER A 439 18.08 18.34 -8.75
N GLY A 440 18.52 18.99 -7.68
CA GLY A 440 18.56 18.45 -6.32
C GLY A 440 17.19 18.10 -5.79
N ALA A 441 16.17 18.92 -6.09
CA ALA A 441 14.79 18.59 -5.76
C ALA A 441 14.35 17.29 -6.46
N VAL A 442 14.53 17.19 -7.78
CA VAL A 442 14.19 15.97 -8.53
C VAL A 442 15.01 14.77 -8.03
N ALA A 443 16.30 14.93 -7.71
CA ALA A 443 17.13 13.86 -7.15
C ALA A 443 16.58 13.30 -5.83
N GLY A 444 16.17 14.18 -4.92
CA GLY A 444 15.56 13.77 -3.64
C GLY A 444 14.21 13.07 -3.84
N LEU A 445 13.37 13.62 -4.71
CA LEU A 445 12.07 13.06 -5.07
C LEU A 445 12.22 11.65 -5.67
N VAL A 446 13.13 11.47 -6.62
CA VAL A 446 13.45 10.17 -7.21
C VAL A 446 13.95 9.17 -6.18
N ALA A 447 14.90 9.57 -5.33
CA ALA A 447 15.53 8.65 -4.41
C ALA A 447 14.58 8.22 -3.27
N ILE A 448 13.65 9.09 -2.86
CA ILE A 448 12.67 8.73 -1.84
C ILE A 448 11.50 7.91 -2.40
N THR A 449 11.23 7.92 -3.71
CA THR A 449 10.15 7.15 -4.35
C THR A 449 10.04 5.68 -3.89
N PRO A 450 11.08 4.83 -3.96
CA PRO A 450 10.96 3.43 -3.51
C PRO A 450 10.87 3.31 -1.98
N ALA A 451 11.23 4.37 -1.25
CA ALA A 451 11.38 4.42 0.19
C ALA A 451 10.22 5.13 0.91
N ALA A 452 9.35 5.86 0.21
CA ALA A 452 8.52 6.92 0.83
C ALA A 452 7.65 6.41 1.98
N GLY A 453 6.89 5.32 1.80
CA GLY A 453 6.18 4.65 2.90
C GLY A 453 6.96 3.51 3.56
N ASN A 454 8.19 3.27 3.13
CA ASN A 454 9.02 2.13 3.55
C ASN A 454 10.14 2.50 4.51
N VAL A 455 10.37 3.78 4.85
CA VAL A 455 11.45 4.21 5.76
C VAL A 455 10.96 5.23 6.79
N GLY A 456 11.70 5.39 7.88
CA GLY A 456 11.44 6.44 8.87
C GLY A 456 11.95 7.82 8.43
N ILE A 457 11.53 8.88 9.13
CA ILE A 457 11.86 10.27 8.80
C ILE A 457 13.37 10.53 8.72
N VAL A 458 14.15 9.97 9.66
CA VAL A 458 15.62 10.14 9.64
C VAL A 458 16.24 9.43 8.44
N GLY A 459 15.77 8.23 8.11
CA GLY A 459 16.18 7.51 6.90
C GLY A 459 15.89 8.32 5.64
N ALA A 460 14.72 8.97 5.55
CA ALA A 460 14.36 9.83 4.43
C ALA A 460 15.30 11.03 4.27
N LEU A 461 15.67 11.70 5.37
CA LEU A 461 16.66 12.80 5.34
C LEU A 461 18.03 12.33 4.84
N VAL A 462 18.49 11.15 5.28
CA VAL A 462 19.76 10.57 4.82
C VAL A 462 19.69 10.21 3.34
N ILE A 463 18.61 9.55 2.89
CA ILE A 463 18.39 9.21 1.47
C ILE A 463 18.43 10.46 0.62
N GLY A 464 17.70 11.51 1.01
CA GLY A 464 17.72 12.80 0.33
C GLY A 464 19.10 13.43 0.25
N GLY A 465 19.80 13.53 1.38
CA GLY A 465 21.15 14.10 1.44
C GLY A 465 22.16 13.34 0.58
N VAL A 466 22.14 12.00 0.62
CA VAL A 466 23.00 11.15 -0.21
C VAL A 466 22.65 11.31 -1.69
N ALA A 467 21.36 11.32 -2.04
CA ALA A 467 20.90 11.49 -3.41
C ALA A 467 21.32 12.85 -4.00
N GLY A 468 21.23 13.93 -3.22
CA GLY A 468 21.66 15.26 -3.67
C GLY A 468 23.13 15.27 -4.12
N ILE A 469 24.02 14.61 -3.38
CA ILE A 469 25.46 14.51 -3.74
C ILE A 469 25.69 13.48 -4.85
N ALA A 470 25.06 12.31 -4.76
CA ALA A 470 25.25 11.22 -5.71
C ALA A 470 24.77 11.60 -7.11
N CYS A 471 23.60 12.24 -7.23
CA CYS A 471 23.09 12.70 -8.52
C CYS A 471 23.87 13.92 -9.04
N LEU A 472 24.38 14.81 -8.17
CA LEU A 472 25.32 15.86 -8.58
C LEU A 472 26.58 15.25 -9.22
N TRP A 473 27.11 14.17 -8.65
CA TRP A 473 28.17 13.39 -9.27
C TRP A 473 27.70 12.67 -10.53
N GLY A 474 26.47 12.15 -10.56
CA GLY A 474 25.84 11.52 -11.71
C GLY A 474 25.88 12.41 -12.96
N VAL A 475 25.39 13.65 -12.83
CA VAL A 475 25.28 14.59 -13.96
C VAL A 475 26.62 15.18 -14.40
N ASN A 476 27.59 15.37 -13.47
CA ASN A 476 28.87 16.01 -13.79
C ASN A 476 30.00 15.02 -14.06
N GLY A 477 30.12 13.98 -13.23
CA GLY A 477 31.22 13.02 -13.23
C GLY A 477 30.87 11.77 -14.03
N LEU A 478 29.84 11.04 -13.60
CA LEU A 478 29.47 9.76 -14.21
C LEU A 478 29.12 9.93 -15.70
N LYS A 479 28.34 10.96 -16.06
CA LYS A 479 28.04 11.27 -17.46
C LYS A 479 29.30 11.44 -18.32
N LYS A 480 30.33 12.12 -17.82
CA LYS A 480 31.61 12.28 -18.53
C LYS A 480 32.34 10.95 -18.67
N MET A 481 32.32 10.10 -17.64
CA MET A 481 32.93 8.76 -17.67
C MET A 481 32.23 7.85 -18.67
N LEU A 482 30.90 7.92 -18.75
CA LEU A 482 30.09 7.17 -19.70
C LEU A 482 30.25 7.72 -21.14
N GLY A 483 30.58 9.00 -21.29
CA GLY A 483 30.71 9.64 -22.59
C GLY A 483 29.39 9.74 -23.36
N ALA A 484 28.26 9.55 -22.68
CA ALA A 484 26.91 9.62 -23.23
C ALA A 484 26.44 11.07 -23.39
N ASP A 485 25.68 11.35 -24.44
CA ASP A 485 24.88 12.58 -24.55
C ASP A 485 23.43 12.28 -24.14
N ASP A 486 23.28 11.91 -22.87
CA ASP A 486 22.00 11.90 -22.16
C ASP A 486 21.58 13.36 -21.96
N SER A 487 20.69 13.86 -22.83
CA SER A 487 20.57 15.30 -23.10
C SER A 487 20.27 16.13 -21.86
N LEU A 488 19.32 15.66 -21.06
CA LEU A 488 18.79 16.35 -19.87
C LEU A 488 19.10 15.59 -18.58
N ASP A 489 20.16 14.75 -18.60
CA ASP A 489 20.67 14.03 -17.44
C ASP A 489 19.66 13.05 -16.80
N VAL A 490 18.86 12.37 -17.63
CA VAL A 490 17.86 11.40 -17.15
C VAL A 490 18.51 10.28 -16.35
N PHE A 491 19.61 9.72 -16.83
CA PHE A 491 20.36 8.69 -16.11
C PHE A 491 21.07 9.25 -14.88
N GLY A 492 21.66 10.45 -15.00
CA GLY A 492 22.38 11.11 -13.90
C GLY A 492 21.50 11.46 -12.70
N VAL A 493 20.21 11.73 -12.92
CA VAL A 493 19.24 12.04 -11.86
C VAL A 493 18.33 10.85 -11.54
N HIS A 494 17.58 10.33 -12.52
CA HIS A 494 16.62 9.25 -12.30
C HIS A 494 17.29 7.88 -12.11
N GLY A 495 18.33 7.58 -12.89
CA GLY A 495 19.06 6.32 -12.79
C GLY A 495 19.84 6.22 -11.49
N VAL A 496 20.74 7.18 -11.25
CA VAL A 496 21.54 7.23 -10.03
C VAL A 496 20.66 7.38 -8.80
N GLY A 497 19.72 8.33 -8.81
CA GLY A 497 18.80 8.56 -7.69
C GLY A 497 17.92 7.34 -7.40
N GLY A 498 17.40 6.68 -8.43
CA GLY A 498 16.58 5.49 -8.29
C GLY A 498 17.36 4.32 -7.69
N ILE A 499 18.60 4.09 -8.15
CA ILE A 499 19.48 3.05 -7.60
C ILE A 499 19.82 3.33 -6.14
N VAL A 500 20.24 4.57 -5.84
CA VAL A 500 20.57 4.99 -4.46
C VAL A 500 19.35 4.81 -3.55
N GLY A 501 18.19 5.30 -3.99
CA GLY A 501 16.92 5.15 -3.28
C GLY A 501 16.57 3.70 -3.01
N ALA A 502 16.56 2.85 -4.05
CA ALA A 502 16.19 1.45 -3.94
C ALA A 502 17.09 0.68 -2.98
N LEU A 503 18.42 0.90 -3.03
CA LEU A 503 19.36 0.24 -2.12
C LEU A 503 19.22 0.74 -0.68
N LEU A 504 19.05 2.05 -0.49
CA LEU A 504 18.89 2.63 0.84
C LEU A 504 17.51 2.34 1.46
N THR A 505 16.47 2.06 0.68
CA THR A 505 15.22 1.45 1.19
C THR A 505 15.54 0.18 1.96
N GLY A 506 16.42 -0.68 1.42
CA GLY A 506 16.83 -1.91 2.09
C GLY A 506 17.62 -1.69 3.37
N VAL A 507 18.27 -0.53 3.52
CA VAL A 507 18.95 -0.14 4.76
C VAL A 507 17.96 0.38 5.80
N PHE A 508 17.11 1.32 5.43
CA PHE A 508 16.31 2.11 6.37
C PHE A 508 14.89 1.60 6.60
N ASN A 509 14.48 0.49 5.97
CA ASN A 509 13.18 -0.12 6.24
C ASN A 509 13.07 -0.75 7.63
N THR A 510 14.18 -1.25 8.17
CA THR A 510 14.19 -1.93 9.46
C THR A 510 13.70 -1.04 10.61
N GLN A 511 12.90 -1.63 11.50
CA GLN A 511 12.39 -0.97 12.70
C GLN A 511 13.52 -0.54 13.66
N ALA A 512 14.67 -1.22 13.63
CA ALA A 512 15.83 -0.86 14.44
C ALA A 512 16.41 0.53 14.10
N LEU A 513 16.17 1.02 12.88
CA LEU A 513 16.57 2.36 12.43
C LEU A 513 15.37 3.33 12.35
N GLY A 514 14.23 2.97 12.94
CA GLY A 514 13.00 3.75 12.93
C GLY A 514 12.17 3.62 11.66
N GLY A 515 12.46 2.63 10.81
CA GLY A 515 11.62 2.28 9.66
C GLY A 515 10.31 1.58 10.08
N PRO A 516 9.30 1.56 9.20
CA PRO A 516 8.01 0.92 9.49
C PRO A 516 8.07 -0.61 9.46
N GLY A 517 9.12 -1.21 8.91
CA GLY A 517 9.18 -2.65 8.64
C GLY A 517 8.41 -3.04 7.37
N LEU A 518 8.16 -4.33 7.21
CA LEU A 518 7.39 -4.93 6.13
C LEU A 518 6.45 -6.00 6.66
N VAL A 519 5.38 -6.32 5.95
CA VAL A 519 4.47 -7.40 6.34
C VAL A 519 5.17 -8.74 6.12
N THR A 520 5.46 -9.44 7.21
CA THR A 520 6.11 -10.76 7.22
C THR A 520 5.12 -11.92 7.20
N ASP A 521 3.87 -11.66 7.59
CA ASP A 521 2.78 -12.63 7.54
C ASP A 521 1.49 -11.91 7.13
N TRP A 522 1.03 -12.14 5.91
CA TRP A 522 -0.21 -11.55 5.39
C TRP A 522 -1.47 -12.19 5.98
N VAL A 523 -1.40 -13.38 6.60
CA VAL A 523 -2.57 -14.00 7.25
C VAL A 523 -2.95 -13.19 8.49
N THR A 524 -1.95 -12.86 9.31
CA THR A 524 -2.14 -12.07 10.54
C THR A 524 -1.88 -10.57 10.36
N ALA A 525 -1.44 -10.15 9.17
CA ALA A 525 -0.91 -8.81 8.89
C ALA A 525 0.24 -8.40 9.85
N THR A 526 1.07 -9.38 10.25
CA THR A 526 2.17 -9.14 11.19
C THR A 526 3.32 -8.42 10.49
N VAL A 527 3.72 -7.28 11.05
CA VAL A 527 4.85 -6.47 10.58
C VAL A 527 6.13 -6.86 11.32
N GLY A 528 7.20 -7.02 10.55
CA GLY A 528 8.53 -7.33 11.05
C GLY A 528 9.62 -6.64 10.24
N SER A 529 10.86 -7.05 10.44
CA SER A 529 12.02 -6.53 9.70
C SER A 529 12.93 -7.66 9.27
N ASN A 530 13.36 -7.61 8.01
CA ASN A 530 14.49 -8.42 7.56
C ASN A 530 15.81 -7.86 8.12
N ALA A 531 16.84 -8.70 8.19
CA ALA A 531 18.19 -8.21 8.43
C ALA A 531 18.60 -7.24 7.30
N ILE A 532 19.26 -6.12 7.65
CA ILE A 532 19.62 -5.06 6.69
C ILE A 532 20.32 -5.63 5.46
N GLY A 533 21.35 -6.48 5.64
CA GLY A 533 22.08 -7.07 4.52
C GLY A 533 21.22 -7.95 3.61
N ALA A 534 20.24 -8.66 4.17
CA ALA A 534 19.31 -9.47 3.39
C ALA A 534 18.37 -8.59 2.55
N GLN A 535 17.80 -7.54 3.15
CA GLN A 535 16.93 -6.63 2.41
C GLN A 535 17.70 -5.86 1.32
N VAL A 536 18.90 -5.34 1.62
CA VAL A 536 19.75 -4.68 0.62
C VAL A 536 20.07 -5.61 -0.55
N TRP A 537 20.33 -6.90 -0.28
CA TRP A 537 20.57 -7.88 -1.34
C TRP A 537 19.34 -8.10 -2.22
N ILE A 538 18.14 -8.18 -1.64
CA ILE A 538 16.88 -8.28 -2.37
C ILE A 538 16.69 -7.05 -3.29
N GLN A 539 16.88 -5.83 -2.74
CA GLN A 539 16.80 -4.59 -3.53
C GLN A 539 17.81 -4.59 -4.68
N LEU A 540 19.06 -5.01 -4.43
CA LEU A 540 20.09 -5.09 -5.45
C LEU A 540 19.72 -6.05 -6.58
N LYS A 541 19.14 -7.21 -6.27
CA LYS A 541 18.64 -8.14 -7.31
C LYS A 541 17.57 -7.49 -8.19
N ALA A 542 16.61 -6.79 -7.59
CA ALA A 542 15.56 -6.09 -8.32
C ALA A 542 16.15 -5.02 -9.26
N VAL A 543 17.05 -4.18 -8.74
CA VAL A 543 17.77 -3.17 -9.51
C VAL A 543 18.52 -3.78 -10.70
N LEU A 544 19.29 -4.85 -10.48
CA LEU A 544 20.06 -5.51 -11.53
C LEU A 544 19.16 -6.13 -12.61
N LEU A 545 18.07 -6.79 -12.21
CA LEU A 545 17.11 -7.34 -13.17
C LEU A 545 16.53 -6.23 -14.04
N THR A 546 16.11 -5.12 -13.45
CA THR A 546 15.54 -4.00 -14.19
C THR A 546 16.52 -3.33 -15.13
N ILE A 547 17.79 -3.16 -14.71
CA ILE A 547 18.84 -2.63 -15.60
C ILE A 547 19.03 -3.54 -16.82
N VAL A 548 19.13 -4.85 -16.61
CA VAL A 548 19.31 -5.80 -17.71
C VAL A 548 18.08 -5.86 -18.60
N TRP A 549 16.88 -6.00 -18.01
CA TRP A 549 15.63 -6.11 -18.75
C TRP A 549 15.36 -4.86 -19.59
N SER A 550 15.35 -3.68 -18.96
CA SER A 550 15.13 -2.41 -19.66
C SER A 550 16.20 -2.18 -20.71
N GLY A 551 17.47 -2.42 -20.39
CA GLY A 551 18.57 -2.23 -21.32
C GLY A 551 18.44 -3.07 -22.59
N VAL A 552 18.11 -4.36 -22.45
CA VAL A 552 17.92 -5.29 -23.58
C VAL A 552 16.69 -4.91 -24.39
N VAL A 553 15.54 -4.68 -23.74
CA VAL A 553 14.30 -4.31 -24.43
C VAL A 553 14.47 -2.98 -25.16
N SER A 554 15.07 -1.97 -24.53
CA SER A 554 15.33 -0.68 -25.16
C SER A 554 16.25 -0.83 -26.37
N PHE A 555 17.33 -1.60 -26.27
CA PHE A 555 18.24 -1.80 -27.40
C PHE A 555 17.51 -2.42 -28.60
N ILE A 556 16.72 -3.47 -28.35
CA ILE A 556 15.93 -4.13 -29.39
C ILE A 556 14.88 -3.16 -29.97
N ALA A 557 14.13 -2.45 -29.12
CA ALA A 557 13.11 -1.51 -29.54
C ALA A 557 13.69 -0.38 -30.41
N TYR A 558 14.80 0.24 -29.98
CA TYR A 558 15.47 1.25 -30.79
C TYR A 558 15.94 0.70 -32.12
N LYS A 559 16.49 -0.53 -32.18
CA LYS A 559 16.91 -1.14 -33.44
C LYS A 559 15.75 -1.45 -34.37
N VAL A 560 14.61 -1.92 -33.84
CA VAL A 560 13.40 -2.13 -34.63
C VAL A 560 12.95 -0.80 -35.26
N VAL A 561 12.89 0.28 -34.48
CA VAL A 561 12.48 1.60 -34.98
C VAL A 561 13.48 2.16 -36.00
N ASP A 562 14.78 1.99 -35.76
CA ASP A 562 15.83 2.45 -36.66
C ASP A 562 15.76 1.78 -38.04
N LEU A 563 15.46 0.47 -38.05
CA LEU A 563 15.34 -0.31 -39.28
C LEU A 563 14.04 -0.03 -40.07
N THR A 564 13.01 0.54 -39.44
CA THR A 564 11.72 0.79 -40.10
C THR A 564 11.56 2.24 -40.58
N ILE A 565 11.76 3.21 -39.69
CA ILE A 565 11.52 4.64 -39.95
C ILE A 565 12.74 5.53 -39.68
N GLY A 566 13.79 4.97 -39.07
CA GLY A 566 14.99 5.67 -38.64
C GLY A 566 14.77 6.47 -37.36
N LEU A 567 15.78 6.52 -36.50
CA LEU A 567 15.66 7.20 -35.19
C LEU A 567 15.88 8.71 -35.26
N ARG A 568 16.94 9.14 -35.95
CA ARG A 568 17.46 10.51 -35.87
C ARG A 568 17.00 11.37 -37.05
N VAL A 569 16.77 12.65 -36.80
CA VAL A 569 16.56 13.63 -37.89
C VAL A 569 17.88 13.90 -38.66
N PRO A 570 17.80 14.38 -39.91
CA PRO A 570 18.93 14.97 -40.63
C PRO A 570 19.67 16.07 -39.84
N GLU A 571 20.96 16.27 -40.11
CA GLU A 571 21.80 17.23 -39.39
C GLU A 571 21.37 18.69 -39.61
N ASP A 572 20.92 19.04 -40.81
CA ASP A 572 20.35 20.35 -41.13
C ASP A 572 19.07 20.62 -40.34
N GLU A 573 18.18 19.63 -40.23
CA GLU A 573 16.98 19.74 -39.40
C GLU A 573 17.31 19.88 -37.90
N GLU A 574 18.31 19.15 -37.41
CA GLU A 574 18.80 19.27 -36.03
C GLU A 574 19.39 20.67 -35.77
N ARG A 575 20.06 21.26 -36.77
CA ARG A 575 20.62 22.62 -36.69
C ARG A 575 19.54 23.69 -36.74
N GLU A 576 18.51 23.54 -37.57
CA GLU A 576 17.38 24.46 -37.65
C GLU A 576 16.51 24.41 -36.39
N GLY A 577 16.20 23.20 -35.89
CA GLY A 577 15.41 22.96 -34.69
C GLY A 577 14.09 22.27 -34.96
N LEU A 578 13.75 21.32 -34.09
CA LEU A 578 12.62 20.41 -34.28
C LEU A 578 11.26 21.10 -34.13
N ASP A 579 11.18 22.28 -33.52
CA ASP A 579 9.94 23.05 -33.47
C ASP A 579 9.47 23.37 -34.90
N ILE A 580 10.37 23.83 -35.75
CA ILE A 580 10.06 24.18 -37.15
C ILE A 580 10.02 22.92 -38.00
N THR A 581 11.06 22.08 -37.93
CA THR A 581 11.25 21.00 -38.91
C THR A 581 10.32 19.80 -38.67
N SER A 582 9.93 19.53 -37.43
CA SER A 582 8.99 18.45 -37.11
C SER A 582 7.55 18.92 -36.90
N HIS A 583 7.33 20.18 -36.51
CA HIS A 583 6.00 20.68 -36.12
C HIS A 583 5.54 21.92 -36.88
N GLY A 584 6.41 22.59 -37.64
CA GLY A 584 6.04 23.78 -38.42
C GLY A 584 5.73 25.02 -37.57
N GLU A 585 6.14 25.03 -36.31
CA GLU A 585 5.80 26.07 -35.33
C GLU A 585 7.06 26.65 -34.66
N THR A 586 6.91 27.79 -33.97
CA THR A 586 8.00 28.41 -33.19
C THR A 586 7.51 28.73 -31.79
N ALA A 587 8.25 28.31 -30.77
CA ALA A 587 7.88 28.51 -29.37
C ALA A 587 7.71 29.98 -28.96
N TYR A 588 8.47 30.87 -29.61
CA TYR A 588 8.52 32.30 -29.28
C TYR A 588 8.26 33.13 -30.53
N GLY A 589 7.35 34.10 -30.42
CA GLY A 589 7.21 35.17 -31.40
C GLY A 589 8.44 36.07 -31.42
N LYS A 590 8.66 36.75 -32.55
CA LYS A 590 9.72 37.75 -32.70
C LYS A 590 9.46 39.02 -31.90
#